data_AF-A0A925XKY0-F1
#
_entry.id   AF-A0A925XKY0-F1
#
_cell.length_a   1.000
_cell.length_b   1.000
_cell.length_c   1.000
_cell.angle_alpha   90.00
_cell.angle_beta   90.00
_cell.angle_gamma   90.00
#
_symmetry.space_group_name_H-M   'P 1'
#
loop_
_entity.id
_entity.type
_entity.pdbx_description
1 polymer ?
#
loop_
_entity_poly.entity_id
_entity_poly.type
_entity_poly.pdbx_seq_one_letter_code
_entity_poly.pdbx_strand_id
1 'polypeptide(L)'
;MLDELKEEEIVKKCGGRFKLSTLIQKRMVAINRGARPLVDIQTKNPMEVVVQEIMQDKIYLDSSGAVMTRPDENRVRHFDSGPSLDDM
;
A
#
# COMPACT_ATOMS: atom_id res chain seq x y z
N MET A 1 13.83 -8.67 16.83
CA MET A 1 12.85 -8.33 17.90
C MET A 1 11.80 -7.32 17.42
N LEU A 2 12.16 -6.16 16.84
CA LEU A 2 11.16 -5.23 16.27
C LEU A 2 10.48 -5.73 14.98
N ASP A 3 11.19 -6.47 14.12
CA ASP A 3 10.63 -7.02 12.88
C ASP A 3 9.63 -8.16 13.10
N GLU A 4 9.82 -8.96 14.16
CA GLU A 4 8.97 -10.13 14.44
C GLU A 4 7.56 -9.72 14.89
N LEU A 5 7.46 -8.64 15.68
CA LEU A 5 6.18 -8.05 16.08
C LEU A 5 5.42 -7.48 14.87
N LYS A 6 6.14 -6.80 13.96
CA LYS A 6 5.55 -6.29 12.71
C LYS A 6 5.07 -7.45 11.83
N GLU A 7 5.83 -8.54 11.78
CA GLU A 7 5.45 -9.73 11.01
C GLU A 7 4.16 -10.35 11.55
N GLU A 8 4.03 -10.50 12.87
CA GLU A 8 2.80 -11.03 13.48
C GLU A 8 1.58 -10.14 13.25
N GLU A 9 1.73 -8.81 13.33
CA GLU A 9 0.64 -7.87 13.03
C GLU A 9 0.20 -7.97 11.57
N ILE A 10 1.16 -8.01 10.64
CA ILE A 10 0.88 -8.14 9.22
C ILE A 10 0.21 -9.48 8.90
N VAL A 11 0.66 -10.57 9.53
CA VAL A 11 0.04 -11.90 9.39
C VAL A 11 -1.40 -11.89 9.89
N LYS A 12 -1.68 -11.25 11.04
CA LYS A 12 -3.04 -11.11 11.58
C LYS A 12 -3.92 -10.26 10.65
N LYS A 13 -3.40 -9.17 10.09
CA LYS A 13 -4.11 -8.32 9.11
C LYS A 13 -4.45 -9.05 7.81
N CYS A 14 -3.50 -9.78 7.23
CA CYS A 14 -3.72 -10.54 6.00
C CYS A 14 -4.56 -11.81 6.19
N GLY A 15 -4.78 -12.25 7.44
CA GLY A 15 -5.53 -13.47 7.75
C GLY A 15 -4.73 -14.75 7.58
N GLY A 16 -3.41 -14.69 7.80
CA GLY A 16 -2.51 -15.86 7.85
C GLY A 16 -1.24 -15.74 7.01
N ARG A 17 -0.22 -16.56 7.33
CA ARG A 17 1.09 -16.58 6.67
C ARG A 17 1.01 -16.90 5.18
N PHE A 18 0.09 -17.79 4.79
CA PHE A 18 -0.09 -18.18 3.39
C PHE A 18 -0.65 -17.04 2.53
N LYS A 19 -1.62 -16.30 3.05
CA LYS A 19 -2.19 -15.11 2.39
C LYS A 19 -1.14 -14.00 2.30
N LEU A 20 -0.36 -13.81 3.36
CA LEU A 20 0.74 -12.85 3.36
C LEU A 20 1.74 -13.12 2.23
N SER A 21 2.28 -14.33 2.13
CA SER A 21 3.24 -14.67 1.06
C SER A 21 2.63 -14.50 -0.33
N THR A 22 1.37 -14.89 -0.51
CA THR A 22 0.66 -14.74 -1.79
C THR A 22 0.47 -13.27 -2.16
N LEU A 23 0.06 -12.43 -1.20
CA LEU A 23 -0.13 -10.99 -1.40
C LEU A 23 1.18 -10.32 -1.76
N ILE A 24 2.26 -10.64 -1.03
CA ILE A 24 3.59 -10.09 -1.27
C ILE A 24 4.07 -10.43 -2.68
N GLN A 25 4.03 -11.71 -3.05
CA GLN A 25 4.50 -12.18 -4.36
C GLN A 25 3.71 -11.52 -5.49
N LYS A 26 2.38 -11.53 -5.43
CA LYS A 26 1.53 -10.94 -6.48
C LYS A 26 1.74 -9.43 -6.59
N ARG A 27 1.88 -8.72 -5.47
CA ARG A 27 2.10 -7.27 -5.49
C ARG A 27 3.49 -6.91 -5.98
N MET A 28 4.53 -7.63 -5.57
CA MET A 28 5.89 -7.46 -6.10
C MET A 28 5.91 -7.60 -7.62
N VAL A 29 5.23 -8.61 -8.18
CA VAL A 29 5.13 -8.78 -9.65
C VAL A 29 4.43 -7.59 -10.30
N ALA A 30 3.37 -7.04 -9.69
CA ALA A 30 2.70 -5.86 -10.21
C ALA A 30 3.62 -4.63 -10.26
N ILE A 31 4.39 -4.37 -9.20
CA ILE A 31 5.36 -3.27 -9.15
C ILE A 31 6.44 -3.47 -10.22
N ASN A 32 6.98 -4.68 -10.35
CA ASN A 32 7.97 -5.00 -11.38
C ASN A 32 7.43 -4.85 -12.81
N ARG A 33 6.11 -5.00 -13.01
CA ARG A 33 5.43 -4.72 -14.29
C ARG A 33 5.15 -3.24 -14.55
N GLY A 34 5.55 -2.35 -13.64
CA GLY A 34 5.36 -0.90 -13.75
C GLY A 34 4.12 -0.36 -13.05
N ALA A 35 3.47 -1.13 -12.17
CA ALA A 35 2.40 -0.59 -11.33
C ALA A 35 2.97 0.47 -10.38
N ARG A 36 2.25 1.58 -10.21
CA ARG A 36 2.67 2.64 -9.29
C ARG A 36 2.48 2.19 -7.82
N PRO A 37 3.45 2.47 -6.95
CA PRO A 37 3.27 2.38 -5.50
C PRO A 37 2.06 3.20 -5.04
N LEU A 38 1.28 2.67 -4.09
CA LEU A 38 0.16 3.37 -3.45
C LEU A 38 0.59 4.16 -2.21
N VAL A 39 1.81 3.89 -1.74
CA VAL A 39 2.45 4.61 -0.64
C VAL A 39 3.57 5.45 -1.22
N ASP A 40 3.66 6.70 -0.74
CA ASP A 40 4.74 7.60 -1.13
C ASP A 40 5.91 7.37 -0.17
N ILE A 41 6.80 6.46 -0.55
CA ILE A 41 8.02 6.18 0.19
C ILE A 41 9.21 6.35 -0.74
N GLN A 42 10.25 7.03 -0.24
CA GLN A 42 11.51 7.19 -0.97
C GLN A 42 12.37 5.92 -0.82
N THR A 43 11.87 4.79 -1.30
CA THR A 43 12.64 3.55 -1.39
C THR A 43 12.58 2.97 -2.79
N LYS A 44 13.65 2.29 -3.20
CA LYS A 44 13.71 1.52 -4.45
C LYS A 44 13.35 0.04 -4.23
N ASN A 45 13.20 -0.38 -2.97
CA ASN A 45 12.94 -1.76 -2.61
C ASN A 45 11.45 -2.08 -2.75
N PRO A 46 11.03 -2.92 -3.71
CA PRO A 46 9.61 -3.25 -3.88
C PRO A 46 9.06 -3.96 -2.65
N MET A 47 9.88 -4.75 -1.94
CA MET A 47 9.46 -5.43 -0.70
C MET A 47 9.01 -4.44 0.38
N GLU A 48 9.77 -3.36 0.59
CA GLU A 48 9.41 -2.33 1.57
C GLU A 48 8.13 -1.59 1.17
N VAL A 49 7.95 -1.31 -0.11
CA VAL A 49 6.71 -0.71 -0.65
C VAL A 49 5.51 -1.60 -0.31
N VAL A 50 5.61 -2.90 -0.59
CA VAL A 50 4.50 -3.83 -0.33
C VAL A 50 4.18 -3.94 1.15
N VAL A 51 5.21 -4.05 2.01
CA VAL A 51 5.01 -4.10 3.47
C VAL A 51 4.30 -2.84 3.96
N GLN A 52 4.72 -1.66 3.50
CA GLN A 52 4.08 -0.40 3.86
C GLN A 52 2.64 -0.31 3.35
N GLU A 53 2.37 -0.78 2.14
CA GLU A 53 1.00 -0.86 1.60
C GLU A 53 0.08 -1.75 2.44
N ILE A 54 0.60 -2.87 2.98
CA ILE A 54 -0.14 -3.76 3.88
C ILE A 54 -0.34 -3.10 5.24
N MET A 55 0.70 -2.47 5.79
CA MET A 55 0.62 -1.79 7.09
C MET A 55 -0.42 -0.67 7.08
N GLN A 56 -0.50 0.08 5.98
CA GLN A 56 -1.48 1.16 5.77
C GLN A 56 -2.85 0.67 5.27
N ASP A 57 -3.10 -0.65 5.25
CA ASP A 57 -4.34 -1.27 4.78
C ASP A 57 -4.76 -0.85 3.35
N LYS A 58 -3.82 -0.43 2.50
CA LYS A 58 -4.08 0.00 1.12
C LYS A 58 -4.27 -1.16 0.16
N ILE A 59 -3.74 -2.33 0.49
CA ILE A 59 -3.88 -3.54 -0.33
C ILE A 59 -4.41 -4.71 0.50
N TYR A 60 -5.18 -5.58 -0.15
CA TYR A 60 -5.70 -6.79 0.48
C TYR A 60 -5.92 -7.90 -0.56
N LEU A 61 -6.01 -9.14 -0.07
CA LEU A 61 -6.46 -10.28 -0.87
C LEU A 61 -7.97 -10.39 -0.79
N ASP A 62 -8.63 -10.38 -1.95
CA ASP A 62 -10.05 -10.71 -2.04
C ASP A 62 -10.29 -12.23 -1.88
N SER A 63 -11.55 -12.62 -1.69
CA SER A 63 -12.03 -14.01 -1.65
C SER A 63 -11.55 -14.87 -2.83
N SER A 64 -11.38 -14.26 -4.01
CA SER A 64 -10.84 -14.94 -5.21
C SER A 64 -9.30 -15.02 -5.24
N GLY A 65 -8.63 -14.52 -4.21
CA GLY A 65 -7.17 -14.46 -4.13
C GLY A 65 -6.54 -13.41 -5.04
N ALA A 66 -7.31 -12.47 -5.58
CA ALA A 66 -6.79 -11.34 -6.34
C ALA A 66 -6.30 -10.22 -5.40
N VAL A 67 -5.24 -9.51 -5.79
CA VAL A 67 -4.77 -8.34 -5.05
C VAL A 67 -5.65 -7.17 -5.41
N MET A 68 -6.40 -6.68 -4.43
CA MET A 68 -7.23 -5.50 -4.55
C MET A 68 -6.58 -4.32 -3.83
N THR A 69 -6.78 -3.14 -4.37
CA THR A 69 -6.31 -1.87 -3.79
C THR A 69 -7.51 -1.15 -3.22
N ARG A 70 -7.45 -0.69 -1.97
CA ARG A 70 -8.46 0.21 -1.43
C ARG A 70 -8.33 1.56 -2.12
N PRO A 71 -9.43 2.16 -2.58
CA PRO A 71 -9.39 3.53 -3.08
C PRO A 71 -8.95 4.45 -1.95
N ASP A 72 -7.92 5.24 -2.21
CA ASP A 72 -7.37 6.20 -1.27
C ASP A 72 -8.26 7.46 -1.27
N GLU A 73 -9.14 7.60 -0.28
CA GLU A 73 -9.98 8.81 -0.10
C GLU A 73 -9.14 10.08 0.15
N ASN A 74 -7.83 9.95 0.45
CA ASN A 74 -6.99 11.07 0.82
C ASN A 74 -6.35 11.81 -0.38
N ARG A 75 -6.57 11.35 -1.62
CA ARG A 75 -6.12 12.06 -2.84
C ARG A 75 -6.87 13.37 -3.13
N VAL A 76 -7.89 13.71 -2.35
CA VAL A 76 -8.72 14.92 -2.56
C VAL A 76 -8.07 16.20 -1.99
N ARG A 77 -6.98 16.11 -1.22
CA ARG A 77 -6.42 17.28 -0.53
C ARG A 77 -5.09 17.73 -1.14
N HIS A 78 -5.15 18.55 -2.18
CA HIS A 78 -4.18 19.62 -2.52
C HIS A 78 -4.33 20.05 -3.99
N PHE A 79 -5.51 20.53 -4.38
CA PHE A 79 -5.68 21.24 -5.66
C PHE A 79 -6.40 22.59 -5.52
N ASP A 80 -6.43 23.17 -4.32
CA ASP A 80 -7.04 24.48 -4.11
C ASP A 80 -6.14 25.39 -3.27
N SER A 81 -5.20 26.04 -3.95
CA SER A 81 -4.55 27.26 -3.49
C SER A 81 -4.18 28.08 -4.74
N GLY A 82 -5.19 28.40 -5.55
CA GLY A 82 -5.08 29.50 -6.51
C GLY A 82 -5.35 30.81 -5.76
N PRO A 83 -4.61 31.90 -6.04
CA PRO A 83 -4.79 33.16 -5.34
C PRO A 83 -6.23 33.66 -5.53
N SER A 84 -6.91 33.97 -4.42
CA SER A 84 -8.21 34.63 -4.43
C SER A 84 -8.10 35.99 -5.10
N LEU A 85 -9.11 36.33 -5.92
CA LEU A 85 -9.23 37.62 -6.62
C LEU A 85 -9.31 38.85 -5.70
N ASP A 86 -9.33 38.66 -4.37
CA ASP A 86 -9.28 39.74 -3.37
C ASP A 86 -7.88 40.38 -3.20
N ASP A 87 -6.84 39.85 -3.84
CA ASP A 87 -5.45 40.37 -3.79
C ASP A 87 -5.06 41.22 -5.03
N MET A 88 -6.04 41.76 -5.79
CA MET A 88 -5.82 42.57 -7.00
C MET A 88 -6.37 43.99 -6.91
#